data_AF-A0A931GLR2-F1
#
_entry.id   AF-A0A931GLR2-F1
#
_cell.length_a   1.000
_cell.length_b   1.000
_cell.length_c   1.000
_cell.angle_alpha   90.00
_cell.angle_beta   90.00
_cell.angle_gamma   90.00
#
_symmetry.space_group_name_H-M   'P 1'
#
loop_
_entity.id
_entity.type
_entity.pdbx_description
1 polymer ?
#
loop_
_entity_poly.entity_id
_entity_poly.type
_entity_poly.pdbx_seq_one_letter_code
_entity_poly.pdbx_strand_id
1 'polypeptide(L)'
;MEALAEQLSGMDPHVDGVIRVVLFYDTLMRRRVDLPALARASAGLAECVAGIRLHGTGREIRMAPDGREASGPPAPASGTAPITLDEEEIGAVWLERPSPPGPLDAALLERLALAAAGVVERYGPARTTMADPALVELVVSPGGNEAARARALRLLGFAADLPVRVVAVRSSLPLDRIGARICPSRPVKAASLADVGVLLAATVDQERFPQGVRAGIGAAPSPDRSWQQARTALRFTTPRQPVVHHDDLGALALLAEVPPDIARGNADVAAIARLAGSPEDLDTLDAYCATGSLRGAADLLHLHHSSVSRRLEQIAEALGIELTVPAGLTRARLALTAWRLLDG
;
A
#
# COMPACT_ATOMS: atom_id res chain seq x y z
N MET A 1 -42.22 22.66 -11.07
CA MET A 1 -41.41 23.33 -12.11
C MET A 1 -41.95 24.72 -12.43
N GLU A 2 -43.26 24.94 -12.43
CA GLU A 2 -43.87 26.27 -12.69
C GLU A 2 -43.46 27.36 -11.68
N ALA A 3 -43.44 27.06 -10.38
CA ALA A 3 -43.06 28.03 -9.34
C ALA A 3 -41.61 28.56 -9.44
N LEU A 4 -40.71 27.80 -10.06
CA LEU A 4 -39.32 28.22 -10.28
C LEU A 4 -39.17 28.99 -11.60
N ALA A 5 -40.05 28.74 -12.57
CA ALA A 5 -40.10 29.48 -13.85
C ALA A 5 -40.64 30.91 -13.67
N GLU A 6 -41.58 31.13 -12.75
CA GLU A 6 -42.06 32.48 -12.39
C GLU A 6 -41.00 33.30 -11.64
N GLN A 7 -40.18 32.68 -10.78
CA GLN A 7 -39.08 33.37 -10.08
C GLN A 7 -37.91 33.78 -10.98
N LEU A 8 -37.77 33.16 -12.16
CA LEU A 8 -36.69 33.41 -13.12
C LEU A 8 -37.07 34.38 -14.25
N SER A 9 -38.32 34.83 -14.34
CA SER A 9 -38.88 35.62 -15.46
C SER A 9 -38.44 37.10 -15.52
N GLY A 10 -37.17 37.37 -15.19
CA GLY A 10 -36.54 38.69 -15.30
C GLY A 10 -35.01 38.66 -15.26
N MET A 11 -34.39 37.48 -15.37
CA MET A 11 -32.94 37.31 -15.28
C MET A 11 -32.27 37.33 -16.66
N ASP A 12 -30.99 37.70 -16.70
CA ASP A 12 -30.17 37.61 -17.91
C ASP A 12 -30.18 36.15 -18.43
N PRO A 13 -30.45 35.92 -19.74
CA PRO A 13 -30.42 34.58 -20.36
C PRO A 13 -29.18 33.75 -20.01
N HIS A 14 -28.04 34.39 -19.75
CA HIS A 14 -26.82 33.71 -19.29
C HIS A 14 -26.99 33.12 -17.87
N VAL A 15 -27.55 33.89 -16.94
CA VAL A 15 -27.75 33.45 -15.55
C VAL A 15 -28.82 32.36 -15.48
N ASP A 16 -29.89 32.48 -16.28
CA ASP A 16 -30.88 31.42 -16.45
C ASP A 16 -30.25 30.12 -16.96
N GLY A 17 -29.33 30.24 -17.92
CA GLY A 17 -28.55 29.11 -18.42
C GLY A 17 -27.72 28.43 -17.34
N VAL A 18 -27.00 29.21 -16.52
CA VAL A 18 -26.20 28.68 -15.40
C VAL A 18 -27.09 27.96 -14.37
N ILE A 19 -28.23 28.54 -13.99
CA ILE A 19 -29.17 27.92 -13.04
C ILE A 19 -29.68 26.58 -13.58
N ARG A 20 -29.99 26.50 -14.87
CA ARG A 20 -30.38 25.23 -15.51
C ARG A 20 -29.29 24.17 -15.45
N VAL A 21 -28.02 24.57 -15.66
CA VAL A 21 -26.87 23.67 -15.49
C VAL A 21 -26.80 23.15 -14.05
N VAL A 22 -26.97 24.02 -13.04
CA VAL A 22 -26.97 23.60 -11.63
C VAL A 22 -28.08 22.58 -11.36
N LEU A 23 -29.32 22.89 -11.74
CA LEU A 23 -30.47 22.01 -11.52
C LEU A 23 -30.34 20.66 -12.24
N PHE A 24 -29.70 20.66 -13.41
CA PHE A 24 -29.39 19.44 -14.16
C PHE A 24 -28.47 18.52 -13.35
N TYR A 25 -27.34 19.04 -12.87
CA TYR A 25 -26.40 18.23 -12.07
C TYR A 25 -27.00 17.82 -10.73
N ASP A 26 -27.75 18.70 -10.04
CA ASP A 26 -28.47 18.33 -8.81
C ASP A 26 -29.40 17.15 -9.03
N THR A 27 -30.07 17.08 -10.18
CA THR A 27 -30.94 15.95 -10.55
C THR A 27 -30.14 14.67 -10.75
N LEU A 28 -29.01 14.74 -11.45
CA LEU A 28 -28.10 13.60 -11.62
C LEU A 28 -27.55 13.11 -10.26
N MET A 29 -27.21 14.05 -9.37
CA MET A 29 -26.71 13.72 -8.03
C MET A 29 -27.77 13.01 -7.19
N ARG A 30 -29.02 13.50 -7.20
CA ARG A 30 -30.14 12.86 -6.50
C ARG A 30 -30.43 11.46 -7.03
N ARG A 31 -30.27 11.23 -8.33
CA ARG A 31 -30.46 9.92 -8.98
C ARG A 31 -29.29 8.96 -8.80
N ARG A 32 -28.18 9.41 -8.20
CA ARG A 32 -26.98 8.59 -7.92
C ARG A 32 -26.42 7.91 -9.17
N VAL A 33 -26.30 8.66 -10.25
CA VAL A 33 -25.71 8.16 -11.51
C VAL A 33 -24.22 7.84 -11.34
N ASP A 34 -23.70 6.89 -12.13
CA ASP A 34 -22.28 6.54 -12.16
C ASP A 34 -21.47 7.48 -13.08
N LEU A 35 -20.13 7.36 -13.10
CA LEU A 35 -19.27 8.23 -13.92
C LEU A 35 -19.56 8.13 -15.43
N PRO A 36 -19.78 6.94 -16.03
CA PRO A 36 -20.21 6.84 -17.42
C PRO A 36 -21.53 7.54 -17.72
N ALA A 37 -22.55 7.39 -16.87
CA ALA A 37 -23.82 8.09 -17.04
C ALA A 37 -23.70 9.60 -16.84
N LEU A 38 -22.85 10.05 -15.90
CA LEU A 38 -22.54 11.46 -15.69
C LEU A 38 -21.87 12.07 -16.93
N ALA A 39 -20.82 11.42 -17.47
CA ALA A 39 -20.16 11.86 -18.70
C ALA A 39 -21.12 11.90 -19.89
N ARG A 40 -21.98 10.88 -20.03
CA ARG A 40 -22.99 10.81 -21.10
C ARG A 40 -23.99 11.96 -21.04
N ALA A 41 -24.53 12.22 -19.85
CA ALA A 41 -25.48 13.30 -19.64
C ALA A 41 -24.83 14.67 -19.90
N SER A 42 -23.57 14.83 -19.50
CA SER A 42 -22.78 16.05 -19.72
C SER A 42 -22.48 16.28 -21.20
N ALA A 43 -22.15 15.23 -21.95
CA ALA A 43 -21.94 15.30 -23.40
C ALA A 43 -23.22 15.73 -24.13
N GLY A 44 -24.38 15.20 -23.71
CA GLY A 44 -25.68 15.62 -24.26
C GLY A 44 -26.00 17.09 -23.95
N LEU A 45 -25.71 17.57 -22.74
CA LEU A 45 -25.94 18.96 -22.35
C LEU A 45 -24.97 19.93 -23.07
N ALA A 46 -23.72 19.53 -23.25
CA ALA A 46 -22.69 20.34 -23.90
C ALA A 46 -22.76 20.30 -25.44
N GLU A 47 -23.50 19.33 -26.01
CA GLU A 47 -23.55 19.02 -27.44
C GLU A 47 -22.17 18.75 -28.07
N CYS A 48 -21.23 18.23 -27.26
CA CYS A 48 -19.89 17.84 -27.69
C CYS A 48 -19.38 16.67 -26.83
N VAL A 49 -18.18 16.16 -27.12
CA VAL A 49 -17.61 15.08 -26.30
C VAL A 49 -17.28 15.62 -24.91
N ALA A 50 -17.71 14.90 -23.87
CA ALA A 50 -17.35 15.16 -22.48
C ALA A 50 -16.51 14.01 -21.93
N GLY A 51 -15.44 14.37 -21.23
CA GLY A 51 -14.47 13.44 -20.69
C GLY A 51 -14.32 13.52 -19.18
N ILE A 52 -14.04 12.38 -18.55
CA ILE A 52 -13.67 12.24 -17.14
C ILE A 52 -12.45 11.33 -17.05
N ARG A 53 -11.41 11.76 -16.32
CA ARG A 53 -10.21 10.98 -16.05
C ARG A 53 -9.89 11.03 -14.56
N LEU A 54 -9.59 9.89 -13.96
CA LEU A 54 -9.16 9.80 -12.56
C LEU A 54 -7.71 9.31 -12.49
N HIS A 55 -6.85 10.01 -11.74
CA HIS A 55 -5.42 9.67 -11.65
C HIS A 55 -5.18 8.30 -11.01
N GLY A 56 -5.94 7.95 -9.97
CA GLY A 56 -5.71 6.72 -9.19
C GLY A 56 -6.01 5.41 -9.93
N THR A 57 -6.91 5.44 -10.92
CA THR A 57 -7.28 4.25 -11.71
C THR A 57 -6.73 4.27 -13.14
N GLY A 58 -6.22 5.42 -13.61
CA GLY A 58 -5.87 5.64 -15.01
C GLY A 58 -7.06 5.52 -15.98
N ARG A 59 -8.29 5.34 -15.47
CA ARG A 59 -9.48 5.12 -16.28
C ARG A 59 -9.92 6.44 -16.90
N GLU A 60 -10.06 6.41 -18.21
CA GLU A 60 -10.57 7.51 -19.02
C GLU A 60 -11.96 7.15 -19.54
N ILE A 61 -12.92 8.04 -19.37
CA ILE A 61 -14.29 7.91 -19.86
C ILE A 61 -14.53 9.06 -20.82
N ARG A 62 -14.87 8.77 -22.08
CA ARG A 62 -15.20 9.78 -23.09
C ARG A 62 -16.54 9.46 -23.72
N MET A 63 -17.50 10.37 -23.60
CA MET A 63 -18.84 10.17 -24.14
C MET A 63 -19.16 11.23 -25.19
N ALA A 64 -19.69 10.79 -26.33
CA ALA A 64 -20.16 11.64 -27.40
C ALA A 64 -21.61 12.12 -27.14
N PRO A 65 -22.06 13.22 -27.78
CA PRO A 65 -23.40 13.77 -27.57
C PRO A 65 -24.52 12.84 -28.04
N ASP A 66 -24.23 11.85 -28.89
CA ASP A 66 -25.16 10.79 -29.30
C ASP A 66 -25.37 9.72 -28.20
N GLY A 67 -24.69 9.86 -27.06
CA GLY A 67 -24.79 8.99 -25.90
C GLY A 67 -23.87 7.76 -25.95
N ARG A 68 -23.09 7.58 -27.02
CA ARG A 68 -22.12 6.49 -27.18
C ARG A 68 -20.75 6.89 -26.65
N GLU A 69 -19.90 5.89 -26.42
CA GLU A 69 -18.49 6.13 -26.12
C GLU A 69 -17.79 6.73 -27.34
N ALA A 70 -17.01 7.79 -27.13
CA ALA A 70 -16.39 8.53 -28.22
C ALA A 70 -15.39 7.64 -28.96
N SER A 71 -15.67 7.35 -30.23
CA SER A 71 -14.82 6.55 -31.10
C SER A 71 -13.89 7.46 -31.90
N GLY A 72 -12.58 7.34 -31.70
CA GLY A 72 -11.57 8.13 -32.41
C GLY A 72 -10.54 8.78 -31.47
N PRO A 73 -9.44 9.33 -32.03
CA PRO A 73 -8.40 9.98 -31.23
C PRO A 73 -8.99 11.16 -30.44
N PRO A 74 -8.53 11.41 -29.21
CA PRO A 74 -8.97 12.56 -28.42
C PRO A 74 -8.65 13.86 -29.15
N ALA A 75 -9.68 14.68 -29.36
CA ALA A 75 -9.47 16.04 -29.83
C ALA A 75 -8.92 16.91 -28.68
N PRO A 76 -8.25 18.04 -28.99
CA PRO A 76 -7.79 18.95 -27.95
C PRO A 76 -8.95 19.39 -27.05
N ALA A 77 -8.73 19.39 -25.74
CA ALA A 77 -9.71 19.87 -24.78
C ALA A 77 -9.95 21.37 -25.02
N SER A 78 -11.21 21.70 -25.34
CA SER A 78 -11.69 23.09 -25.45
C SER A 78 -11.80 23.78 -24.09
N GLY A 79 -11.91 23.00 -23.02
CA GLY A 79 -11.86 23.46 -21.63
C GLY A 79 -11.69 22.27 -20.70
N THR A 80 -11.05 22.51 -19.56
CA THR A 80 -10.73 21.50 -18.54
C THR A 80 -10.98 22.09 -17.16
N ALA A 81 -11.51 21.28 -16.24
CA ALA A 81 -11.55 21.59 -14.82
C ALA A 81 -10.99 20.43 -14.00
N PRO A 82 -10.23 20.71 -12.93
CA PRO A 82 -9.74 19.67 -12.02
C PRO A 82 -10.91 19.10 -11.21
N ILE A 83 -10.89 17.80 -10.95
CA ILE A 83 -11.74 17.15 -9.98
C ILE A 83 -10.99 17.22 -8.65
N THR A 84 -11.53 17.94 -7.67
CA THR A 84 -10.96 18.04 -6.33
C THR A 84 -11.84 17.36 -5.30
N LEU A 85 -11.22 16.60 -4.39
CA LEU A 85 -11.88 15.97 -3.24
C LEU A 85 -10.92 16.05 -2.06
N ASP A 86 -11.40 16.54 -0.91
CA ASP A 86 -10.58 16.77 0.30
C ASP A 86 -9.29 17.58 0.03
N GLU A 87 -9.39 18.65 -0.77
CA GLU A 87 -8.27 19.52 -1.17
C GLU A 87 -7.19 18.86 -2.06
N GLU A 88 -7.37 17.60 -2.46
CA GLU A 88 -6.48 16.91 -3.40
C GLU A 88 -7.06 16.93 -4.82
N GLU A 89 -6.22 17.14 -5.85
CA GLU A 89 -6.61 16.96 -7.25
C GLU A 89 -6.59 15.48 -7.62
N ILE A 90 -7.75 14.94 -7.97
CA ILE A 90 -7.95 13.49 -8.12
C ILE A 90 -8.16 13.04 -9.56
N GLY A 91 -8.25 14.01 -10.46
CA GLY A 91 -8.54 13.80 -11.86
C GLY A 91 -8.92 15.10 -12.55
N ALA A 92 -9.41 14.98 -13.77
CA ALA A 92 -9.87 16.11 -14.56
C ALA A 92 -11.11 15.74 -15.36
N VAL A 93 -11.92 16.75 -15.63
CA VAL A 93 -13.04 16.70 -16.58
C VAL A 93 -12.77 17.68 -17.70
N TRP A 94 -13.16 17.34 -18.93
CA TRP A 94 -12.93 18.21 -20.08
C TRP A 94 -14.06 18.11 -21.11
N LEU A 95 -14.10 19.09 -22.00
CA LEU A 95 -14.95 19.11 -23.19
C LEU A 95 -14.08 19.16 -24.45
N GLU A 96 -14.48 18.45 -25.51
CA GLU A 96 -13.82 18.49 -26.82
C GLU A 96 -14.74 19.17 -27.84
N ARG A 97 -14.87 20.49 -27.74
CA ARG A 97 -15.68 21.28 -28.64
C ARG A 97 -14.90 21.61 -29.93
N PRO A 98 -15.47 21.42 -31.13
CA PRO A 98 -14.84 21.82 -32.39
C PRO A 98 -14.85 23.33 -32.62
N SER A 99 -15.72 24.05 -31.91
CA SER A 99 -15.85 25.52 -31.88
C SER A 99 -15.27 26.11 -30.58
N PRO A 100 -15.08 27.45 -30.50
CA PRO A 100 -14.67 28.10 -29.26
C PRO A 100 -15.61 27.76 -28.09
N PRO A 101 -15.11 27.80 -26.84
CA PRO A 101 -15.92 27.49 -25.66
C PRO A 101 -17.23 28.26 -25.62
N GLY A 102 -18.33 27.54 -25.37
CA GLY A 102 -19.65 28.11 -25.21
C GLY A 102 -19.76 28.89 -23.90
N PRO A 103 -20.73 29.83 -23.79
CA PRO A 103 -20.88 30.68 -22.62
C PRO A 103 -21.16 29.89 -21.32
N LEU A 104 -21.70 28.67 -21.42
CA LEU A 104 -22.03 27.82 -20.26
C LEU A 104 -20.96 26.77 -19.94
N ASP A 105 -19.91 26.65 -20.76
CA ASP A 105 -18.92 25.57 -20.64
C ASP A 105 -18.17 25.63 -19.30
N ALA A 106 -17.86 26.83 -18.81
CA ALA A 106 -17.23 27.01 -17.51
C ALA A 106 -18.11 26.48 -16.35
N ALA A 107 -19.39 26.85 -16.33
CA ALA A 107 -20.34 26.39 -15.32
C ALA A 107 -20.60 24.87 -15.43
N LEU A 108 -20.61 24.33 -16.65
CA LEU A 108 -20.77 22.90 -16.89
C LEU A 108 -19.56 22.13 -16.37
N LEU A 109 -18.34 22.56 -16.69
CA LEU A 109 -17.10 21.93 -16.23
C LEU A 109 -16.97 21.99 -14.70
N GLU A 110 -17.29 23.12 -14.08
CA GLU A 110 -17.31 23.26 -12.62
C GLU A 110 -18.28 22.27 -11.97
N ARG A 111 -19.52 22.21 -12.47
CA ARG A 111 -20.54 21.31 -11.92
C ARG A 111 -20.26 19.84 -12.22
N LEU A 112 -19.67 19.54 -13.38
CA LEU A 112 -19.21 18.20 -13.72
C LEU A 112 -18.09 17.74 -12.79
N ALA A 113 -17.12 18.60 -12.49
CA ALA A 113 -16.04 18.29 -11.56
C ALA A 113 -16.57 18.00 -10.16
N LEU A 114 -17.48 18.83 -9.63
CA LEU A 114 -18.13 18.62 -8.33
C LEU A 114 -18.98 17.33 -8.30
N ALA A 115 -19.75 17.09 -9.36
CA ALA A 115 -20.55 15.88 -9.50
C ALA A 115 -19.67 14.62 -9.54
N ALA A 116 -18.60 14.66 -10.32
CA ALA A 116 -17.63 13.58 -10.43
C ALA A 116 -16.94 13.32 -9.09
N ALA A 117 -16.54 14.37 -8.35
CA ALA A 117 -16.01 14.26 -7.00
C ALA A 117 -17.00 13.55 -6.06
N GLY A 118 -18.28 13.94 -6.07
CA GLY A 118 -19.31 13.29 -5.25
C GLY A 118 -19.62 11.84 -5.66
N VAL A 119 -19.50 11.48 -6.95
CA VAL A 119 -19.60 10.07 -7.39
C VAL A 119 -18.39 9.28 -6.89
N VAL A 120 -17.18 9.85 -6.98
CA VAL A 120 -15.96 9.22 -6.47
C VAL A 120 -15.99 9.07 -4.95
N GLU A 121 -16.49 10.05 -4.21
CA GLU A 121 -16.64 9.96 -2.76
C GLU A 121 -17.58 8.81 -2.34
N ARG A 122 -18.67 8.60 -3.10
CA ARG A 122 -19.67 7.56 -2.79
C ARG A 122 -19.31 6.15 -3.24
N TYR A 123 -18.64 6.03 -4.39
CA TYR A 123 -18.41 4.74 -5.06
C TYR A 123 -16.94 4.43 -5.29
N GLY A 124 -16.06 5.38 -5.00
CA GLY A 124 -14.62 5.18 -5.05
C GLY A 124 -14.15 4.29 -3.90
N PRO A 125 -12.99 3.65 -4.05
CA PRO A 125 -12.33 3.01 -2.92
C PRO A 125 -12.13 4.03 -1.80
N ALA A 126 -12.31 3.63 -0.54
CA ALA A 126 -11.96 4.48 0.60
C ALA A 126 -10.53 5.01 0.39
N ARG A 127 -10.33 6.33 0.36
CA ARG A 127 -9.01 6.94 0.07
C ARG A 127 -8.06 6.87 1.24
N THR A 128 -8.60 6.75 2.44
CA THR A 128 -7.81 6.54 3.65
C THR A 128 -6.89 5.35 3.45
N THR A 129 -5.62 5.50 3.83
CA THR A 129 -4.72 4.35 3.89
C THR A 129 -5.34 3.29 4.78
N MET A 130 -6.02 3.66 5.87
CA MET A 130 -6.81 2.71 6.66
C MET A 130 -8.01 2.17 5.87
N ALA A 131 -8.10 0.85 5.80
CA ALA A 131 -9.17 0.11 5.15
C ALA A 131 -10.00 -0.68 6.17
N ASP A 132 -11.17 -1.17 5.73
CA ASP A 132 -11.95 -2.15 6.49
C ASP A 132 -11.12 -3.44 6.70
N PRO A 133 -10.83 -3.84 7.96
CA PRO A 133 -10.10 -5.06 8.24
C PRO A 133 -10.69 -6.30 7.59
N ALA A 134 -12.02 -6.39 7.44
CA ALA A 134 -12.67 -7.54 6.82
C ALA A 134 -12.34 -7.67 5.33
N LEU A 135 -12.21 -6.54 4.62
CA LEU A 135 -11.78 -6.54 3.21
C LEU A 135 -10.31 -6.94 3.08
N VAL A 136 -9.45 -6.45 3.97
CA VAL A 136 -8.02 -6.81 3.97
C VAL A 136 -7.84 -8.30 4.31
N GLU A 137 -8.55 -8.79 5.33
CA GLU A 137 -8.56 -10.21 5.70
C GLU A 137 -9.01 -11.08 4.53
N LEU A 138 -10.07 -10.71 3.82
CA LEU A 138 -10.54 -11.43 2.65
C LEU A 138 -9.50 -11.47 1.52
N VAL A 139 -8.70 -10.41 1.35
CA VAL A 139 -7.61 -10.37 0.35
C VAL A 139 -6.52 -11.38 0.69
N VAL A 140 -6.09 -11.40 1.95
CA VAL A 140 -4.93 -12.20 2.41
C VAL A 140 -5.30 -13.61 2.90
N SER A 141 -6.60 -13.94 2.93
CA SER A 141 -7.09 -15.25 3.38
C SER A 141 -6.60 -16.39 2.48
N PRO A 142 -6.02 -17.46 3.08
CA PRO A 142 -5.61 -18.66 2.35
C PRO A 142 -6.85 -19.41 1.84
N GLY A 143 -6.76 -19.97 0.62
CA GLY A 143 -7.82 -20.82 0.05
C GLY A 143 -9.14 -20.12 -0.27
N GLY A 144 -9.18 -18.78 -0.25
CA GLY A 144 -10.38 -18.00 -0.55
C GLY A 144 -10.80 -18.04 -2.02
N ASN A 145 -12.07 -17.73 -2.27
CA ASN A 145 -12.61 -17.57 -3.62
C ASN A 145 -11.89 -16.43 -4.35
N GLU A 146 -11.23 -16.73 -5.47
CA GLU A 146 -10.46 -15.77 -6.27
C GLU A 146 -11.32 -14.59 -6.76
N ALA A 147 -12.60 -14.83 -7.09
CA ALA A 147 -13.52 -13.76 -7.47
C ALA A 147 -13.85 -12.83 -6.29
N ALA A 148 -13.95 -13.37 -5.07
CA ALA A 148 -14.16 -12.58 -3.86
C ALA A 148 -12.92 -11.74 -3.54
N ARG A 149 -11.72 -12.31 -3.66
CA ARG A 149 -10.44 -11.60 -3.52
C ARG A 149 -10.30 -10.48 -4.55
N ALA A 150 -10.56 -10.77 -5.83
CA ALA A 150 -10.51 -9.76 -6.89
C ALA A 150 -11.55 -8.65 -6.69
N ARG A 151 -12.73 -8.96 -6.15
CA ARG A 151 -13.72 -7.96 -5.74
C ARG A 151 -13.21 -7.10 -4.58
N ALA A 152 -12.64 -7.70 -3.54
CA ALA A 152 -12.09 -6.98 -2.40
C ALA A 152 -10.95 -6.04 -2.80
N LEU A 153 -10.00 -6.51 -3.63
CA LEU A 153 -8.93 -5.68 -4.19
C LEU A 153 -9.47 -4.46 -4.97
N ARG A 154 -10.51 -4.65 -5.79
CA ARG A 154 -11.16 -3.54 -6.50
C ARG A 154 -11.84 -2.55 -5.55
N LEU A 155 -12.52 -3.02 -4.51
CA LEU A 155 -13.12 -2.16 -3.47
C LEU A 155 -12.07 -1.38 -2.69
N LEU A 156 -10.85 -1.93 -2.59
CA LEU A 156 -9.69 -1.32 -1.97
C LEU A 156 -8.89 -0.40 -2.91
N GLY A 157 -9.24 -0.35 -4.20
CA GLY A 157 -8.65 0.55 -5.18
C GLY A 157 -7.44 -0.01 -5.92
N PHE A 158 -7.18 -1.31 -5.82
CA PHE A 158 -6.16 -1.98 -6.61
C PHE A 158 -6.71 -2.39 -7.98
N ALA A 159 -5.94 -2.09 -9.04
CA ALA A 159 -6.24 -2.54 -10.39
C ALA A 159 -6.00 -4.05 -10.53
N ALA A 160 -6.77 -4.72 -11.38
CA ALA A 160 -6.76 -6.18 -11.50
C ALA A 160 -5.50 -6.75 -12.15
N ASP A 161 -4.75 -5.91 -12.86
CA ASP A 161 -3.56 -6.24 -13.65
C ASP A 161 -2.24 -5.89 -12.97
N LEU A 162 -2.29 -5.17 -11.84
CA LEU A 162 -1.10 -4.76 -11.10
C LEU A 162 -0.83 -5.72 -9.93
N PRO A 163 0.43 -6.18 -9.75
CA PRO A 163 0.78 -7.00 -8.60
C PRO A 163 0.61 -6.21 -7.30
N VAL A 164 0.03 -6.85 -6.30
CA VAL A 164 -0.11 -6.29 -4.95
C VAL A 164 0.94 -6.93 -4.04
N ARG A 165 1.81 -6.10 -3.49
CA ARG A 165 2.75 -6.48 -2.42
C ARG A 165 2.03 -6.44 -1.09
N VAL A 166 2.37 -7.38 -0.21
CA VAL A 166 1.87 -7.42 1.16
C VAL A 166 3.04 -7.19 2.11
N VAL A 167 2.88 -6.28 3.06
CA VAL A 167 3.85 -6.00 4.11
C VAL A 167 3.22 -6.33 5.46
N ALA A 168 3.91 -7.12 6.26
CA ALA A 168 3.59 -7.38 7.66
C ALA A 168 4.40 -6.44 8.53
N VAL A 169 3.73 -5.67 9.38
CA VAL A 169 4.33 -4.57 10.14
C VAL A 169 4.08 -4.75 11.63
N ARG A 170 5.14 -4.60 12.43
CA ARG A 170 5.07 -4.35 13.87
C ARG A 170 5.67 -2.97 14.14
N SER A 171 4.85 -2.06 14.66
CA SER A 171 5.27 -0.70 14.98
C SER A 171 4.33 -0.05 16.00
N SER A 172 4.86 0.91 16.76
CA SER A 172 4.07 1.88 17.52
C SER A 172 3.58 3.07 16.68
N LEU A 173 4.11 3.22 15.46
CA LEU A 173 3.67 4.26 14.53
C LEU A 173 2.35 3.86 13.85
N PRO A 174 1.46 4.83 13.59
CA PRO A 174 0.25 4.59 12.81
C PRO A 174 0.53 3.99 11.43
N LEU A 175 -0.20 2.94 11.04
CA LEU A 175 0.01 2.20 9.79
C LEU A 175 -0.21 3.07 8.54
N ASP A 176 -1.11 4.03 8.61
CA ASP A 176 -1.38 5.01 7.54
C ASP A 176 -0.15 5.87 7.22
N ARG A 177 0.58 6.32 8.25
CA ARG A 177 1.82 7.08 8.10
C ARG A 177 2.94 6.24 7.50
N ILE A 178 3.04 4.97 7.90
CA ILE A 178 4.01 4.03 7.33
C ILE A 178 3.69 3.80 5.86
N GLY A 179 2.42 3.46 5.56
CA GLY A 179 1.93 3.20 4.20
C GLY A 179 2.17 4.37 3.25
N ALA A 180 1.82 5.59 3.65
CA ALA A 180 2.01 6.79 2.85
C ALA A 180 3.49 7.06 2.53
N ARG A 181 4.41 6.71 3.46
CA ARG A 181 5.84 6.93 3.29
C ARG A 181 6.48 5.92 2.34
N ILE A 182 6.11 4.64 2.46
CA ILE A 182 6.68 3.56 1.62
C ILE A 182 5.99 3.45 0.25
N CYS A 183 4.83 4.07 0.07
CA CYS A 183 4.05 4.04 -1.17
C CYS A 183 3.45 5.42 -1.51
N PRO A 184 4.29 6.44 -1.81
CA PRO A 184 3.85 7.84 -1.93
C PRO A 184 3.05 8.17 -3.20
N SER A 185 3.10 7.32 -4.23
CA SER A 185 2.58 7.64 -5.58
C SER A 185 1.59 6.61 -6.11
N ARG A 186 1.15 5.68 -5.25
CA ARG A 186 0.37 4.50 -5.63
C ARG A 186 -0.59 4.13 -4.51
N PRO A 187 -1.67 3.36 -4.81
CA PRO A 187 -2.62 2.96 -3.78
C PRO A 187 -1.93 2.08 -2.73
N VAL A 188 -2.13 2.47 -1.46
CA VAL A 188 -1.78 1.69 -0.27
C VAL A 188 -3.00 1.56 0.64
N LYS A 189 -3.19 0.36 1.18
CA LYS A 189 -4.25 0.05 2.14
C LYS A 189 -3.69 -0.68 3.34
N ALA A 190 -4.17 -0.30 4.50
CA ALA A 190 -3.67 -0.70 5.79
C ALA A 190 -4.82 -1.18 6.67
N ALA A 191 -4.61 -2.27 7.39
CA ALA A 191 -5.48 -2.69 8.47
C ALA A 191 -4.68 -3.45 9.52
N SER A 192 -5.16 -3.46 10.75
CA SER A 192 -4.62 -4.34 11.79
C SER A 192 -5.34 -5.69 11.74
N LEU A 193 -4.58 -6.78 11.61
CA LEU A 193 -5.08 -8.14 11.80
C LEU A 193 -4.41 -8.71 13.05
N ALA A 194 -5.17 -8.80 14.15
CA ALA A 194 -4.66 -9.10 15.47
C ALA A 194 -3.49 -8.15 15.88
N ASP A 195 -2.31 -8.68 16.19
CA ASP A 195 -1.12 -7.94 16.63
C ASP A 195 -0.22 -7.46 15.48
N VAL A 196 -0.59 -7.74 14.22
CA VAL A 196 0.22 -7.41 13.05
C VAL A 196 -0.54 -6.45 12.13
N GLY A 197 0.13 -5.36 11.75
CA GLY A 197 -0.35 -4.48 10.70
C GLY A 197 -0.11 -5.09 9.32
N VAL A 198 -1.13 -5.02 8.46
CA VAL A 198 -1.05 -5.42 7.05
C VAL A 198 -1.03 -4.16 6.21
N LEU A 199 -0.06 -4.03 5.32
CA LEU A 199 -0.09 -3.06 4.23
C LEU A 199 -0.19 -3.79 2.89
N LEU A 200 -1.26 -3.53 2.14
CA LEU A 200 -1.39 -3.87 0.73
C LEU A 200 -0.89 -2.67 -0.07
N ALA A 201 0.09 -2.85 -0.96
CA ALA A 201 0.68 -1.76 -1.72
C ALA A 201 0.99 -2.22 -3.15
N ALA A 202 0.80 -1.35 -4.13
CA ALA A 202 1.20 -1.66 -5.51
C ALA A 202 2.73 -1.67 -5.66
N THR A 203 3.43 -0.87 -4.86
CA THR A 203 4.89 -0.77 -4.79
C THR A 203 5.33 -0.53 -3.36
N VAL A 204 6.54 -0.96 -3.00
CA VAL A 204 7.13 -0.73 -1.67
C VAL A 204 8.51 -0.14 -1.86
N ASP A 205 8.70 1.11 -1.44
CA ASP A 205 10.02 1.73 -1.32
C ASP A 205 10.64 1.34 0.03
N GLN A 206 11.66 0.49 -0.04
CA GLN A 206 12.27 -0.13 1.14
C GLN A 206 13.13 0.84 1.95
N GLU A 207 13.65 1.89 1.32
CA GLU A 207 14.51 2.87 1.99
C GLU A 207 13.70 3.89 2.81
N ARG A 208 12.37 3.89 2.63
CA ARG A 208 11.46 4.86 3.23
C ARG A 208 10.81 4.40 4.53
N PHE A 209 11.11 3.19 5.01
CA PHE A 209 10.58 2.73 6.30
C PHE A 209 11.05 3.65 7.45
N PRO A 210 10.14 4.16 8.29
CA PRO A 210 10.53 4.93 9.47
C PRO A 210 11.38 4.12 10.45
N GLN A 211 12.25 4.80 11.21
CA GLN A 211 12.96 4.18 12.33
C GLN A 211 11.96 3.60 13.35
N GLY A 212 12.32 2.46 13.96
CA GLY A 212 11.47 1.77 14.93
C GLY A 212 10.35 0.92 14.33
N VAL A 213 10.20 0.88 13.00
CA VAL A 213 9.31 -0.05 12.31
C VAL A 213 10.03 -1.36 12.04
N ARG A 214 9.39 -2.50 12.38
CA ARG A 214 9.79 -3.81 11.88
C ARG A 214 8.83 -4.25 10.78
N ALA A 215 9.37 -4.66 9.64
CA ALA A 215 8.56 -5.01 8.48
C ALA A 215 9.10 -6.26 7.75
N GLY A 216 8.19 -7.18 7.45
CA GLY A 216 8.43 -8.27 6.51
C GLY A 216 7.70 -8.02 5.20
N ILE A 217 8.36 -8.19 4.07
CA ILE A 217 7.80 -7.92 2.73
C ILE A 217 7.64 -9.25 1.99
N GLY A 218 6.41 -9.53 1.54
CA GLY A 218 6.07 -10.64 0.68
C GLY A 218 6.05 -10.24 -0.80
N ALA A 219 6.48 -11.17 -1.66
CA ALA A 219 6.64 -10.92 -3.09
C ALA A 219 5.90 -11.93 -3.99
N ALA A 220 5.21 -12.92 -3.41
CA ALA A 220 4.42 -13.86 -4.19
C ALA A 220 3.33 -13.12 -5.00
N PRO A 221 3.01 -13.58 -6.23
CA PRO A 221 1.98 -12.95 -7.05
C PRO A 221 0.58 -12.96 -6.42
N SER A 222 0.29 -13.99 -5.60
CA SER A 222 -1.00 -14.11 -4.93
C SER A 222 -0.95 -13.46 -3.54
N PRO A 223 -1.89 -12.56 -3.19
CA PRO A 223 -1.85 -11.82 -1.92
C PRO A 223 -1.83 -12.70 -0.66
N ASP A 224 -2.47 -13.87 -0.69
CA ASP A 224 -2.47 -14.85 0.40
C ASP A 224 -1.07 -15.45 0.67
N ARG A 225 -0.38 -15.88 -0.40
CA ARG A 225 1.01 -16.35 -0.29
C ARG A 225 1.95 -15.21 0.06
N SER A 226 1.71 -14.03 -0.50
CA SER A 226 2.49 -12.83 -0.20
C SER A 226 2.35 -12.45 1.28
N TRP A 227 1.14 -12.58 1.85
CA TRP A 227 0.93 -12.40 3.27
C TRP A 227 1.66 -13.43 4.13
N GLN A 228 1.61 -14.72 3.77
CA GLN A 228 2.38 -15.76 4.45
C GLN A 228 3.89 -15.45 4.44
N GLN A 229 4.42 -15.08 3.27
CA GLN A 229 5.82 -14.67 3.10
C GLN A 229 6.18 -13.44 3.94
N ALA A 230 5.33 -12.41 3.92
CA ALA A 230 5.52 -11.19 4.69
C ALA A 230 5.57 -11.47 6.20
N ARG A 231 4.66 -12.32 6.71
CA ARG A 231 4.67 -12.75 8.10
C ARG A 231 5.93 -13.55 8.45
N THR A 232 6.35 -14.47 7.57
CA THR A 232 7.60 -15.20 7.75
C THR A 232 8.77 -14.22 7.83
N ALA A 233 8.91 -13.33 6.86
CA ALA A 233 9.98 -12.33 6.84
C ALA A 233 9.98 -11.41 8.07
N LEU A 234 8.80 -11.03 8.57
CA LEU A 234 8.67 -10.23 9.78
C LEU A 234 9.30 -10.92 11.01
N ARG A 235 9.19 -12.26 11.10
CA ARG A 235 9.82 -13.04 12.19
C ARG A 235 11.35 -13.04 12.13
N PHE A 236 11.94 -12.80 10.95
CA PHE A 236 13.40 -12.66 10.77
C PHE A 236 13.92 -11.24 11.06
N THR A 237 13.05 -10.28 11.34
CA THR A 237 13.49 -8.90 11.62
C THR A 237 14.28 -8.82 12.92
N THR A 238 15.32 -7.99 12.92
CA THR A 238 16.16 -7.71 14.10
C THR A 238 16.31 -6.20 14.28
N PRO A 239 16.83 -5.71 15.42
CA PRO A 239 17.16 -4.28 15.57
C PRO A 239 18.10 -3.75 14.48
N ARG A 240 19.04 -4.58 13.99
CA ARG A 240 20.00 -4.25 12.92
C ARG A 240 19.45 -4.45 11.52
N GLN A 241 18.47 -5.34 11.36
CA GLN A 241 17.79 -5.63 10.11
C GLN A 241 16.26 -5.51 10.31
N PRO A 242 15.74 -4.29 10.45
CA PRO A 242 14.34 -4.06 10.80
C PRO A 242 13.39 -4.35 9.64
N VAL A 243 13.88 -4.32 8.40
CA VAL A 243 13.10 -4.62 7.19
C VAL A 243 13.71 -5.84 6.50
N VAL A 244 12.89 -6.85 6.24
CA VAL A 244 13.31 -8.11 5.61
C VAL A 244 12.39 -8.40 4.43
N HIS A 245 12.98 -8.64 3.26
CA HIS A 245 12.26 -9.15 2.11
C HIS A 245 12.30 -10.68 2.12
N HIS A 246 11.16 -11.33 1.89
CA HIS A 246 11.10 -12.79 1.95
C HIS A 246 12.03 -13.45 0.93
N ASP A 247 12.15 -12.90 -0.28
CA ASP A 247 13.01 -13.47 -1.33
C ASP A 247 14.50 -13.46 -0.96
N ASP A 248 14.92 -12.56 -0.07
CA ASP A 248 16.32 -12.45 0.38
C ASP A 248 16.67 -13.53 1.42
N LEU A 249 15.67 -14.19 2.01
CA LEU A 249 15.91 -15.24 3.01
C LEU A 249 16.45 -16.53 2.38
N GLY A 250 16.08 -16.83 1.14
CA GLY A 250 16.43 -18.10 0.49
C GLY A 250 16.13 -19.31 1.38
N ALA A 251 17.13 -20.19 1.58
CA ALA A 251 17.00 -21.39 2.40
C ALA A 251 16.77 -21.10 3.90
N LEU A 252 17.09 -19.90 4.40
CA LEU A 252 16.84 -19.55 5.81
C LEU A 252 15.34 -19.55 6.13
N ALA A 253 14.47 -19.26 5.16
CA ALA A 253 13.03 -19.26 5.36
C ALA A 253 12.49 -20.62 5.86
N LEU A 254 13.16 -21.73 5.51
CA LEU A 254 12.80 -23.08 5.98
C LEU A 254 12.90 -23.23 7.50
N LEU A 255 13.75 -22.43 8.17
CA LEU A 255 13.84 -22.45 9.63
C LEU A 255 12.52 -22.01 10.29
N ALA A 256 11.71 -21.19 9.62
CA ALA A 256 10.43 -20.74 10.13
C ALA A 256 9.34 -21.83 10.12
N GLU A 257 9.56 -22.92 9.38
CA GLU A 257 8.67 -24.08 9.30
C GLU A 257 8.99 -25.13 10.39
N VAL A 258 10.16 -25.02 11.04
CA VAL A 258 10.56 -25.93 12.11
C VAL A 258 9.65 -25.71 13.32
N PRO A 259 8.98 -26.76 13.84
CA PRO A 259 8.14 -26.63 15.02
C PRO A 259 8.93 -26.12 16.23
N PRO A 260 8.37 -25.21 17.06
CA PRO A 260 9.10 -24.61 18.18
C PRO A 260 9.70 -25.64 19.16
N ASP A 261 8.99 -26.74 19.42
CA ASP A 261 9.49 -27.77 20.35
C ASP A 261 10.67 -28.56 19.77
N ILE A 262 10.68 -28.78 18.45
CA ILE A 262 11.82 -29.38 17.75
C ILE A 262 13.02 -28.44 17.80
N ALA A 263 12.81 -27.15 17.54
CA ALA A 263 13.87 -26.14 17.60
C ALA A 263 14.44 -26.01 19.03
N ARG A 264 13.60 -25.98 20.07
CA ARG A 264 14.05 -25.94 21.48
C ARG A 264 14.84 -27.18 21.90
N GLY A 265 14.50 -28.35 21.34
CA GLY A 265 15.22 -29.60 21.60
C GLY A 265 16.61 -29.69 20.96
N ASN A 266 16.94 -28.80 20.01
CA ASN A 266 18.25 -28.76 19.40
C ASN A 266 19.31 -28.21 20.38
N ALA A 267 20.46 -28.87 20.47
CA ALA A 267 21.52 -28.53 21.42
C ALA A 267 22.09 -27.11 21.21
N ASP A 268 22.25 -26.68 19.96
CA ASP A 268 22.81 -25.36 19.62
C ASP A 268 21.81 -24.25 19.95
N VAL A 269 20.54 -24.45 19.59
CA VAL A 269 19.47 -23.50 19.92
C VAL A 269 19.31 -23.37 21.44
N ALA A 270 19.36 -24.48 22.17
CA ALA A 270 19.35 -24.46 23.62
C ALA A 270 20.59 -23.77 24.23
N ALA A 271 21.75 -23.86 23.59
CA ALA A 271 22.96 -23.13 24.00
C ALA A 271 22.82 -21.62 23.79
N ILE A 272 22.26 -21.19 22.65
CA ILE A 272 21.92 -19.78 22.42
C ILE A 272 20.90 -19.28 23.46
N ALA A 273 19.88 -20.08 23.78
CA ALA A 273 18.89 -19.70 24.78
C ALA A 273 19.51 -19.48 26.17
N ARG A 274 20.53 -20.26 26.56
CA ARG A 274 21.31 -20.00 27.77
C ARG A 274 22.17 -18.74 27.66
N LEU A 275 22.82 -18.54 26.51
CA LEU A 275 23.64 -17.36 26.23
C LEU A 275 22.83 -16.06 26.32
N ALA A 276 21.56 -16.11 25.89
CA ALA A 276 20.65 -14.96 25.90
C ALA A 276 20.37 -14.40 27.31
N GLY A 277 20.74 -15.12 28.38
CA GLY A 277 20.77 -14.58 29.74
C GLY A 277 21.77 -13.43 29.94
N SER A 278 22.74 -13.28 29.04
CA SER A 278 23.71 -12.18 28.98
C SER A 278 23.49 -11.36 27.69
N PRO A 279 22.81 -10.21 27.76
CA PRO A 279 22.53 -9.39 26.58
C PRO A 279 23.80 -8.95 25.83
N GLU A 280 24.89 -8.67 26.55
CA GLU A 280 26.17 -8.26 25.96
C GLU A 280 26.84 -9.37 25.16
N ASP A 281 26.75 -10.61 25.63
CA ASP A 281 27.33 -11.76 24.93
C ASP A 281 26.50 -12.12 23.69
N LEU A 282 25.17 -12.04 23.79
CA LEU A 282 24.28 -12.22 22.66
C LEU A 282 24.51 -11.14 21.58
N ASP A 283 24.66 -9.88 22.00
CA ASP A 283 24.96 -8.76 21.09
C ASP A 283 26.33 -8.92 20.42
N THR A 284 27.32 -9.43 21.17
CA THR A 284 28.65 -9.73 20.64
C THR A 284 28.62 -10.87 19.62
N LEU A 285 27.89 -11.94 19.91
CA LEU A 285 27.69 -13.05 18.97
C LEU A 285 26.99 -12.58 17.70
N ASP A 286 25.92 -11.77 17.83
CA ASP A 286 25.19 -11.27 16.67
C ASP A 286 26.02 -10.31 15.81
N ALA A 287 26.79 -9.42 16.43
CA ALA A 287 27.73 -8.55 15.71
C ALA A 287 28.81 -9.34 14.95
N TYR A 288 29.36 -10.39 15.58
CA TYR A 288 30.32 -11.27 14.92
C TYR A 288 29.66 -12.11 13.82
N CYS A 289 28.45 -12.60 14.03
CA CYS A 289 27.65 -13.28 13.02
C CYS A 289 27.37 -12.36 11.83
N ALA A 290 27.07 -11.08 12.03
CA ALA A 290 26.79 -10.15 10.95
C ALA A 290 28.05 -9.80 10.13
N THR A 291 29.19 -9.64 10.79
CA THR A 291 30.42 -9.10 10.16
C THR A 291 31.44 -10.16 9.74
N GLY A 292 31.39 -11.35 10.35
CA GLY A 292 32.37 -12.42 10.13
C GLY A 292 33.79 -12.08 10.54
N SER A 293 34.02 -10.99 11.28
CA SER A 293 35.37 -10.55 11.66
C SER A 293 35.39 -9.86 13.01
N LEU A 294 36.51 -10.01 13.73
CA LEU A 294 36.72 -9.37 15.03
C LEU A 294 36.70 -7.84 14.93
N ARG A 295 37.33 -7.29 13.89
CA ARG A 295 37.38 -5.84 13.67
C ARG A 295 36.00 -5.29 13.35
N GLY A 296 35.27 -5.92 12.43
CA GLY A 296 33.92 -5.50 12.09
C GLY A 296 32.98 -5.56 13.30
N ALA A 297 33.06 -6.62 14.11
CA ALA A 297 32.28 -6.72 15.34
C ALA A 297 32.66 -5.65 16.37
N ALA A 298 33.95 -5.37 16.55
CA ALA A 298 34.44 -4.32 17.44
C ALA A 298 33.99 -2.92 17.00
N ASP A 299 34.08 -2.61 15.70
CA ASP A 299 33.64 -1.34 15.13
C ASP A 299 32.12 -1.16 15.32
N LEU A 300 31.34 -2.22 15.08
CA LEU A 300 29.89 -2.20 15.19
C LEU A 300 29.40 -2.05 16.64
N LEU A 301 30.13 -2.62 17.60
CA LEU A 301 29.83 -2.53 19.03
C LEU A 301 30.48 -1.32 19.71
N HIS A 302 31.31 -0.56 18.99
CA HIS A 302 32.17 0.50 19.56
C HIS A 302 33.03 0.00 20.73
N LEU A 303 33.56 -1.22 20.62
CA LEU A 303 34.42 -1.86 21.61
C LEU A 303 35.86 -1.99 21.09
N HIS A 304 36.80 -2.21 22.00
CA HIS A 304 38.16 -2.57 21.60
C HIS A 304 38.21 -4.02 21.10
N HIS A 305 38.96 -4.28 20.04
CA HIS A 305 39.06 -5.61 19.42
C HIS A 305 39.49 -6.72 20.40
N SER A 306 40.35 -6.41 21.38
CA SER A 306 40.77 -7.40 22.40
C SER A 306 39.62 -7.78 23.35
N SER A 307 38.72 -6.84 23.65
CA SER A 307 37.52 -7.11 24.45
C SER A 307 36.57 -8.05 23.72
N VAL A 308 36.37 -7.81 22.42
CA VAL A 308 35.53 -8.66 21.56
C VAL A 308 36.13 -10.06 21.41
N SER A 309 37.45 -10.17 21.20
CA SER A 309 38.15 -11.46 21.11
C SER A 309 37.94 -12.31 22.36
N ARG A 310 38.26 -11.76 23.54
CA ARG A 310 38.11 -12.46 24.83
C ARG A 310 36.67 -12.90 25.08
N ARG A 311 35.70 -12.05 24.72
CA ARG A 311 34.28 -12.39 24.88
C ARG A 311 33.85 -13.48 23.91
N LEU A 312 34.32 -13.46 22.66
CA LEU A 312 34.03 -14.53 21.69
C LEU A 312 34.65 -15.87 22.07
N GLU A 313 35.82 -15.89 22.72
CA GLU A 313 36.40 -17.11 23.29
C GLU A 313 35.45 -17.72 24.34
N GLN A 314 34.95 -16.90 25.26
CA GLN A 314 33.98 -17.33 26.29
C GLN A 314 32.66 -17.80 25.68
N ILE A 315 32.16 -17.10 24.65
CA ILE A 315 30.95 -17.50 23.92
C ILE A 315 31.17 -18.84 23.21
N ALA A 316 32.30 -19.02 22.53
CA ALA A 316 32.63 -20.26 21.82
C ALA A 316 32.67 -21.48 22.77
N GLU A 317 33.28 -21.32 23.95
CA GLU A 317 33.28 -22.33 25.00
C GLU A 317 31.86 -22.64 25.50
N ALA A 318 31.05 -21.62 25.78
CA ALA A 318 29.67 -21.79 26.25
C ALA A 318 28.75 -22.46 25.22
N LEU A 319 28.96 -22.18 23.93
CA LEU A 319 28.23 -22.80 22.83
C LEU A 319 28.74 -24.20 22.48
N GLY A 320 30.00 -24.51 22.79
CA GLY A 320 30.67 -25.71 22.28
C GLY A 320 30.85 -25.66 20.76
N ILE A 321 31.03 -24.46 20.20
CA ILE A 321 31.18 -24.22 18.76
C ILE A 321 32.44 -23.38 18.51
N GLU A 322 33.32 -23.85 17.64
CA GLU A 322 34.47 -23.08 17.19
C GLU A 322 34.03 -21.97 16.21
N LEU A 323 33.89 -20.74 16.68
CA LEU A 323 33.33 -19.63 15.90
C LEU A 323 34.27 -19.08 14.82
N THR A 324 35.57 -19.33 14.93
CA THR A 324 36.61 -18.82 14.03
C THR A 324 36.65 -19.56 12.69
N VAL A 325 36.06 -20.75 12.60
CA VAL A 325 35.98 -21.54 11.36
C VAL A 325 34.63 -21.34 10.65
N PRO A 326 34.60 -21.33 9.30
CA PRO A 326 33.36 -21.04 8.55
C PRO A 326 32.18 -21.95 8.89
N ALA A 327 32.44 -23.24 9.14
CA ALA A 327 31.40 -24.21 9.51
C ALA A 327 30.79 -23.89 10.88
N GLY A 328 31.61 -23.53 11.86
CA GLY A 328 31.15 -23.19 13.21
C GLY A 328 30.40 -21.86 13.22
N LEU A 329 30.89 -20.84 12.51
CA LEU A 329 30.17 -19.58 12.34
C LEU A 329 28.79 -19.79 11.68
N THR A 330 28.70 -20.63 10.66
CA THR A 330 27.43 -20.96 10.00
C THR A 330 26.47 -21.66 10.96
N ARG A 331 26.96 -22.64 11.72
CA ARG A 331 26.18 -23.36 12.75
C ARG A 331 25.64 -22.40 13.81
N ALA A 332 26.47 -21.49 14.31
CA ALA A 332 26.06 -20.47 15.28
C ALA A 332 25.02 -19.49 14.70
N ARG A 333 25.18 -19.06 13.44
CA ARG A 333 24.19 -18.21 12.74
C ARG A 333 22.83 -18.89 12.61
N LEU A 334 22.81 -20.17 12.23
CA LEU A 334 21.57 -20.95 12.12
C LEU A 334 20.90 -21.12 13.48
N ALA A 335 21.67 -21.45 14.52
CA ALA A 335 21.15 -21.61 15.88
C ALA A 335 20.59 -20.29 16.43
N LEU A 336 21.31 -19.17 16.24
CA LEU A 336 20.86 -17.84 16.65
C LEU A 336 19.57 -17.43 15.94
N THR A 337 19.48 -17.70 14.64
CA THR A 337 18.29 -17.42 13.84
C THR A 337 17.10 -18.28 14.28
N ALA A 338 17.30 -19.59 14.43
CA ALA A 338 16.27 -20.51 14.90
C ALA A 338 15.77 -20.15 16.30
N TRP A 339 16.67 -19.74 17.21
CA TRP A 339 16.30 -19.25 18.53
C TRP A 339 15.41 -18.00 18.46
N ARG A 340 15.78 -17.01 17.64
CA ARG A 340 14.97 -15.78 17.45
C ARG A 340 13.56 -16.07 16.94
N LEU A 341 13.41 -17.09 16.09
CA LEU A 341 12.11 -17.50 15.56
C LEU A 341 11.20 -18.17 16.61
N LEU A 342 11.72 -18.53 17.78
CA LEU A 342 10.90 -19.03 18.89
C LEU A 342 10.07 -17.94 19.56
N ASP A 343 10.58 -16.70 19.56
CA ASP A 343 9.98 -15.53 20.22
C ASP A 343 9.32 -14.55 19.21
N GLY A 344 9.49 -14.82 17.90
CA GLY A 344 9.09 -13.97 16.78
C GLY A 344 7.70 -14.26 16.22
#